data_AF-A0A135L8C1-F1
#
_entry.id   AF-A0A135L8C1-F1
#
_cell.length_a   1.000
_cell.length_b   1.000
_cell.length_c   1.000
_cell.angle_alpha   90.00
_cell.angle_beta   90.00
_cell.angle_gamma   90.00
#
_symmetry.space_group_name_H-M   'P 1'
#
loop_
_entity.id
_entity.type
_entity.pdbx_description
1 polymer ?
#
loop_
_entity_poly.entity_id
_entity_poly.type
_entity_poly.pdbx_seq_one_letter_code
_entity_poly.pdbx_strand_id
1 'polypeptide(L)'
;MSIILEDNQRPQFLRLGPTWYHEIPFLPHGWETTNDRGSGSLKHAAMKALLQDQSALKPELFEYVHWYLAKYLWDSLEKCNKQTMHMWKIMASVYPGQFHEVSPYYCLNASYPKKPLRDYMGLLNSDDFHWRAILTISTAYCTATDLTTIPNIKNLVALDIYYEPYEPRIAPLDPVGLSNDSLPLQDGFVRGWIESKELQHLRILRFYNQHEITVATLEALRELPELQLVVAYECEKITEVIRKYNRPADDIIPMNGWSACRLDWFWDTHGMPKTIDDNLLALRHVYESSLQAPGKKRSGRPSSLPTHTPILEFKLPTVDHSRTKVVIRSRYSIKSIVLFTRDTAKQKRGREKRRTEASEKGDRSSKRAVMRDRKPMDISETLNQFF
;
A
#
# COMPACT_ATOMS: atom_id res chain seq x y z
N MET A 1 11.65 -13.30 -4.66
CA MET A 1 13.12 -13.15 -4.77
C MET A 1 13.44 -11.68 -4.54
N SER A 2 14.44 -11.39 -3.71
CA SER A 2 14.98 -10.03 -3.55
C SER A 2 16.16 -9.90 -4.51
N ILE A 3 16.05 -9.00 -5.49
CA ILE A 3 17.14 -8.73 -6.44
C ILE A 3 18.16 -7.83 -5.70
N ILE A 4 19.31 -8.38 -5.34
CA ILE A 4 20.49 -7.63 -4.92
C ILE A 4 21.41 -7.57 -6.14
N LEU A 5 21.62 -6.39 -6.70
CA LEU A 5 22.56 -6.15 -7.79
C LEU A 5 23.79 -5.45 -7.23
N GLU A 6 24.82 -6.23 -6.92
CA GLU A 6 26.20 -5.74 -6.90
C GLU A 6 26.90 -6.32 -8.14
N ASP A 7 27.23 -5.47 -9.11
CA ASP A 7 28.39 -5.76 -9.96
C ASP A 7 29.07 -4.47 -10.47
N ASN A 8 30.39 -4.49 -10.35
CA ASN A 8 31.34 -3.39 -10.46
C ASN A 8 31.91 -3.33 -11.89
N GLN A 9 31.16 -2.92 -12.92
CA GLN A 9 31.79 -2.41 -14.16
C GLN A 9 30.96 -1.29 -14.81
N ARG A 10 31.64 -0.20 -15.19
CA ARG A 10 31.07 0.93 -15.95
C ARG A 10 31.12 0.61 -17.45
N PRO A 11 29.99 0.50 -18.16
CA PRO A 11 29.98 0.57 -19.62
C PRO A 11 29.88 2.04 -20.03
N GLN A 12 30.88 2.52 -20.75
CA GLN A 12 30.88 3.85 -21.35
C GLN A 12 29.74 3.96 -22.38
N PHE A 13 28.91 4.99 -22.23
CA PHE A 13 27.86 5.41 -23.17
C PHE A 13 26.73 4.42 -23.48
N LEU A 14 25.99 3.98 -22.47
CA LEU A 14 24.63 3.49 -22.66
C LEU A 14 23.66 4.67 -22.54
N ARG A 15 22.88 4.96 -23.60
CA ARG A 15 21.70 5.83 -23.49
C ARG A 15 20.66 5.11 -22.64
N LEU A 16 20.78 5.25 -21.32
CA LEU A 16 19.77 4.77 -20.38
C LEU A 16 18.51 5.61 -20.60
N GLY A 17 17.48 4.99 -21.17
CA GLY A 17 16.11 5.51 -21.15
C GLY A 17 15.59 5.80 -19.72
N PRO A 18 14.40 6.41 -19.59
CA PRO A 18 13.90 6.99 -18.35
C PRO A 18 13.58 5.99 -17.22
N THR A 19 13.74 4.69 -17.44
CA THR A 19 13.36 3.62 -16.49
C THR A 19 14.55 2.80 -15.97
N TRP A 20 15.77 3.03 -16.48
CA TRP A 20 16.92 2.14 -16.30
C TRP A 20 17.93 2.64 -15.26
N TYR A 21 17.43 3.00 -14.08
CA TYR A 21 18.28 3.52 -13.00
C TYR A 21 18.85 2.41 -12.12
N HIS A 22 18.05 1.37 -11.92
CA HIS A 22 18.32 0.30 -10.96
C HIS A 22 18.41 -1.07 -11.62
N GLU A 23 18.17 -1.14 -12.92
CA GLU A 23 18.14 -2.36 -13.73
C GLU A 23 18.91 -2.15 -15.03
N ILE A 24 19.42 -3.25 -15.58
CA ILE A 24 20.14 -3.27 -16.85
C ILE A 24 19.25 -4.02 -17.86
N PRO A 25 18.80 -3.37 -18.95
CA PRO A 25 17.88 -3.98 -19.93
C PRO A 25 18.54 -5.03 -20.82
N PHE A 26 19.87 -5.13 -20.77
CA PHE A 26 20.66 -5.98 -21.66
C PHE A 26 20.88 -7.37 -21.09
N LEU A 27 20.84 -8.37 -21.97
CA LEU A 27 21.27 -9.73 -21.63
C LEU A 27 22.77 -9.75 -21.27
N PRO A 28 23.20 -10.62 -20.33
CA PRO A 28 24.61 -10.75 -20.02
C PRO A 28 25.40 -11.28 -21.22
N HIS A 29 26.63 -10.79 -21.37
CA HIS A 29 27.57 -11.28 -22.37
C HIS A 29 27.81 -12.78 -22.14
N GLY A 30 27.78 -13.57 -23.21
CA GLY A 30 27.99 -15.02 -23.10
C GLY A 30 26.84 -15.81 -22.49
N TRP A 31 25.61 -15.24 -22.41
CA TRP A 31 24.40 -16.03 -22.19
C TRP A 31 24.13 -16.93 -23.41
N GLU A 32 24.93 -17.97 -23.51
CA GLU A 32 24.86 -18.99 -24.55
C GLU A 32 24.56 -20.30 -23.84
N THR A 33 23.32 -20.76 -23.97
CA THR A 33 23.10 -22.20 -23.92
C THR A 33 23.63 -22.74 -25.25
N THR A 34 24.95 -22.85 -25.40
CA THR A 34 25.51 -23.75 -26.40
C THR A 34 25.06 -25.13 -25.94
N ASN A 35 24.12 -25.74 -26.66
CA ASN A 35 23.95 -27.18 -26.52
C ASN A 35 25.31 -27.81 -26.86
N ASP A 36 25.73 -28.84 -26.13
CA ASP A 36 26.99 -29.59 -26.36
C ASP A 36 27.11 -30.22 -27.77
N ARG A 37 26.15 -29.95 -28.67
CA ARG A 37 25.96 -30.53 -30.00
C ARG A 37 25.83 -29.51 -31.15
N GLY A 38 26.22 -28.25 -30.96
CA GLY A 38 26.36 -27.28 -32.07
C GLY A 38 25.60 -25.95 -31.92
N SER A 39 25.42 -25.24 -33.04
CA SER A 39 24.78 -23.92 -33.08
C SER A 39 23.33 -23.96 -32.57
N GLY A 40 22.92 -22.96 -31.78
CA GLY A 40 21.58 -22.87 -31.24
C GLY A 40 20.48 -22.83 -32.32
N SER A 41 19.28 -23.30 -31.98
CA SER A 41 18.12 -23.26 -32.89
C SER A 41 17.78 -21.83 -33.34
N LEU A 42 17.18 -21.66 -34.52
CA LEU A 42 16.69 -20.36 -35.01
C LEU A 42 15.76 -19.68 -34.00
N LYS A 43 14.89 -20.45 -33.34
CA LYS A 43 14.02 -19.98 -32.25
C LYS A 43 14.82 -19.31 -31.13
N HIS A 44 15.93 -19.92 -30.71
CA HIS A 44 16.79 -19.39 -29.65
C HIS A 44 17.57 -18.15 -30.12
N ALA A 45 18.07 -18.14 -31.36
CA ALA A 45 18.74 -16.97 -31.93
C ALA A 45 17.78 -15.76 -32.04
N ALA A 46 16.55 -15.98 -32.53
CA ALA A 46 15.52 -14.94 -32.61
C ALA A 46 15.12 -14.42 -31.22
N MET A 47 14.94 -15.32 -30.26
CA MET A 47 14.71 -14.97 -28.86
C MET A 47 15.84 -14.10 -28.29
N LYS A 48 17.10 -14.48 -28.53
CA LYS A 48 18.28 -13.71 -28.06
C LYS A 48 18.30 -12.33 -28.69
N ALA A 49 18.09 -12.22 -30.00
CA ALA A 49 18.04 -10.95 -30.70
C ALA A 49 16.92 -10.04 -30.16
N LEU A 50 15.73 -10.60 -29.92
CA LEU A 50 14.60 -9.85 -29.36
C LEU A 50 14.88 -9.35 -27.94
N LEU A 51 15.45 -10.19 -27.08
CA LEU A 51 15.68 -9.87 -25.67
C LEU A 51 17.01 -9.16 -25.40
N GLN A 52 17.87 -9.02 -26.41
CA GLN A 52 19.19 -8.40 -26.27
C GLN A 52 19.11 -7.00 -25.69
N ASP A 53 18.09 -6.23 -26.05
CA ASP A 53 17.77 -4.92 -25.52
C ASP A 53 16.29 -4.83 -25.17
N GLN A 54 15.96 -5.02 -23.89
CA GLN A 54 14.58 -4.90 -23.41
C GLN A 54 14.03 -3.48 -23.51
N SER A 55 14.88 -2.45 -23.64
CA SER A 55 14.43 -1.05 -23.67
C SER A 55 13.73 -0.65 -24.96
N ALA A 56 13.99 -1.38 -26.04
CA ALA A 56 13.31 -1.21 -27.31
C ALA A 56 11.95 -1.93 -27.38
N LEU A 57 11.66 -2.83 -26.43
CA LEU A 57 10.42 -3.60 -26.42
C LEU A 57 9.24 -2.70 -26.03
N LYS A 58 8.13 -2.87 -26.74
CA LYS A 58 6.88 -2.17 -26.49
C LYS A 58 5.70 -3.15 -26.47
N PRO A 59 4.58 -2.82 -25.80
CA PRO A 59 3.41 -3.68 -25.74
C PRO A 59 2.90 -4.13 -27.12
N GLU A 60 2.95 -3.26 -28.13
CA GLU A 60 2.42 -3.52 -29.48
C GLU A 60 3.15 -4.67 -30.18
N LEU A 61 4.42 -4.93 -29.82
CA LEU A 61 5.18 -6.07 -30.35
C LEU A 61 4.65 -7.43 -29.88
N PHE A 62 3.86 -7.44 -28.81
CA PHE A 62 3.33 -8.64 -28.18
C PHE A 62 1.84 -8.88 -28.47
N GLU A 63 1.15 -7.95 -29.14
CA GLU A 63 -0.29 -8.00 -29.41
C GLU A 63 -0.72 -9.32 -30.11
N TYR A 64 0.08 -9.79 -31.05
CA TYR A 64 -0.16 -11.02 -31.82
C TYR A 64 0.70 -12.20 -31.37
N VAL A 65 1.52 -12.02 -30.33
CA VAL A 65 2.35 -13.09 -29.79
C VAL A 65 1.48 -13.94 -28.87
N HIS A 66 1.35 -15.23 -29.18
CA HIS A 66 0.62 -16.14 -28.30
C HIS A 66 1.32 -16.27 -26.94
N TRP A 67 0.51 -16.40 -25.87
CA TRP A 67 0.99 -16.52 -24.49
C TRP A 67 2.10 -17.56 -24.29
N TYR A 68 2.05 -18.72 -24.97
CA TYR A 68 3.08 -19.74 -24.82
C TYR A 68 4.49 -19.26 -25.25
N LEU A 69 4.57 -18.37 -26.24
CA LEU A 69 5.83 -17.75 -26.66
C LEU A 69 6.23 -16.64 -25.69
N ALA A 70 5.30 -15.78 -25.29
CA ALA A 70 5.56 -14.73 -24.33
C ALA A 70 6.08 -15.29 -22.99
N LYS A 71 5.47 -16.37 -22.50
CA LYS A 71 5.93 -17.14 -21.35
C LYS A 71 7.34 -17.69 -21.57
N TYR A 72 7.63 -18.26 -22.74
CA TYR A 72 8.99 -18.74 -23.05
C TYR A 72 10.05 -17.62 -23.01
N LEU A 73 9.71 -16.42 -23.47
CA LEU A 73 10.58 -15.24 -23.38
C LEU A 73 10.78 -14.82 -21.92
N TRP A 74 9.70 -14.77 -21.14
CA TRP A 74 9.73 -14.44 -19.71
C TRP A 74 10.56 -15.43 -18.90
N ASP A 75 10.37 -16.74 -19.12
CA ASP A 75 11.14 -17.82 -18.48
C ASP A 75 12.63 -17.74 -18.87
N SER A 76 12.93 -17.30 -20.10
CA SER A 76 14.32 -17.10 -20.54
C SER A 76 15.00 -15.94 -19.83
N LEU A 77 14.27 -14.86 -19.57
CA LEU A 77 14.76 -13.73 -18.76
C LEU A 77 14.95 -14.10 -17.29
N GLU A 78 14.14 -15.02 -16.76
CA GLU A 78 14.29 -15.52 -15.39
C GLU A 78 15.66 -16.18 -15.21
N LYS A 79 16.03 -17.05 -16.15
CA LYS A 79 17.26 -17.83 -16.10
C LYS A 79 18.51 -16.97 -16.05
N CYS A 80 18.50 -15.80 -16.70
CA CYS A 80 19.61 -14.86 -16.69
C CYS A 80 19.47 -13.73 -15.67
N ASN A 81 18.45 -13.78 -14.80
CA ASN A 81 18.13 -12.74 -13.83
C ASN A 81 17.98 -11.35 -14.49
N LYS A 82 17.30 -11.31 -15.64
CA LYS A 82 16.99 -10.08 -16.42
C LYS A 82 15.49 -9.86 -16.60
N GLN A 83 14.67 -10.36 -15.69
CA GLN A 83 13.27 -9.94 -15.60
C GLN A 83 13.22 -8.50 -15.08
N THR A 84 13.13 -7.55 -16.00
CA THR A 84 13.08 -6.12 -15.67
C THR A 84 11.66 -5.67 -15.36
N MET A 85 11.51 -4.57 -14.64
CA MET A 85 10.21 -3.96 -14.36
C MET A 85 9.49 -3.57 -15.66
N HIS A 86 10.24 -3.07 -16.65
CA HIS A 86 9.69 -2.69 -17.95
C HIS A 86 9.06 -3.88 -18.67
N MET A 87 9.79 -4.99 -18.77
CA MET A 87 9.27 -6.21 -19.37
C MET A 87 8.11 -6.80 -18.57
N TRP A 88 8.19 -6.74 -17.24
CA TRP A 88 7.09 -7.14 -16.36
C TRP A 88 5.82 -6.33 -16.64
N LYS A 89 5.93 -5.01 -16.78
CA LYS A 89 4.80 -4.11 -17.12
C LYS A 89 4.21 -4.44 -18.50
N ILE A 90 5.05 -4.73 -19.50
CA ILE A 90 4.59 -5.16 -20.83
C ILE A 90 3.76 -6.44 -20.69
N MET A 91 4.30 -7.47 -20.03
CA MET A 91 3.63 -8.76 -19.88
C MET A 91 2.33 -8.65 -19.08
N ALA A 92 2.31 -7.85 -18.01
CA ALA A 92 1.12 -7.59 -17.21
C ALA A 92 0.02 -6.85 -17.99
N SER A 93 0.40 -5.97 -18.90
CA SER A 93 -0.55 -5.20 -19.72
C SER A 93 -1.13 -6.04 -20.87
N VAL A 94 -0.28 -6.80 -21.57
CA VAL A 94 -0.67 -7.56 -22.76
C VAL A 94 -1.35 -8.89 -22.42
N TYR A 95 -0.96 -9.54 -21.31
CA TYR A 95 -1.48 -10.85 -20.91
C TYR A 95 -2.05 -10.85 -19.48
N PRO A 96 -3.03 -9.99 -19.14
CA PRO A 96 -3.48 -9.81 -17.76
C PRO A 96 -4.06 -11.08 -17.12
N GLY A 97 -4.73 -11.93 -17.93
CA GLY A 97 -5.34 -13.17 -17.44
C GLY A 97 -4.32 -14.26 -17.09
N GLN A 98 -3.26 -14.40 -17.90
CA GLN A 98 -2.28 -15.48 -17.73
C GLN A 98 -1.04 -15.05 -16.94
N PHE A 99 -0.60 -13.80 -17.08
CA PHE A 99 0.65 -13.34 -16.48
C PHE A 99 0.58 -13.29 -14.96
N HIS A 100 -0.59 -13.00 -14.40
CA HIS A 100 -0.80 -13.03 -12.95
C HIS A 100 -0.45 -14.39 -12.32
N GLU A 101 -0.68 -15.50 -13.02
CA GLU A 101 -0.36 -16.84 -12.50
C GLU A 101 1.14 -17.11 -12.45
N VAL A 102 1.91 -16.52 -13.37
CA VAL A 102 3.36 -16.74 -13.48
C VAL A 102 4.16 -15.73 -12.65
N SER A 103 3.76 -14.46 -12.67
CA SER A 103 4.43 -13.39 -11.94
C SER A 103 3.39 -12.48 -11.27
N PRO A 104 2.75 -12.93 -10.17
CA PRO A 104 1.73 -12.14 -9.47
C PRO A 104 2.31 -10.89 -8.79
N TYR A 105 3.63 -10.81 -8.63
CA TYR A 105 4.29 -9.77 -7.87
C TYR A 105 5.68 -9.44 -8.42
N TYR A 106 5.95 -8.15 -8.56
CA TYR A 106 7.26 -7.60 -8.86
C TYR A 106 7.67 -6.60 -7.78
N CYS A 107 8.93 -6.61 -7.37
CA CYS A 107 9.47 -5.67 -6.41
C CYS A 107 10.75 -5.06 -6.94
N LEU A 108 10.73 -3.74 -7.13
CA LEU A 108 11.93 -2.98 -7.36
C LEU A 108 12.36 -2.33 -6.04
N ASN A 109 13.45 -2.85 -5.48
CA ASN A 109 14.05 -2.36 -4.25
C ASN A 109 15.30 -1.55 -4.58
N ALA A 110 15.21 -0.24 -4.41
CA ALA A 110 16.30 0.68 -4.68
C ALA A 110 16.89 1.20 -3.38
N SER A 111 18.21 1.03 -3.21
CA SER A 111 18.88 1.51 -2.00
C SER A 111 18.78 3.03 -1.87
N TYR A 112 19.04 3.79 -2.93
CA TYR A 112 18.95 5.25 -2.91
C TYR A 112 18.32 5.77 -4.22
N PRO A 113 17.67 6.94 -4.18
CA PRO A 113 17.19 7.59 -5.39
C PRO A 113 18.37 8.02 -6.29
N LYS A 114 18.35 7.61 -7.56
CA LYS A 114 19.25 8.09 -8.62
C LYS A 114 18.62 9.19 -9.47
N LYS A 115 17.36 9.52 -9.19
CA LYS A 115 16.52 10.55 -9.84
C LYS A 115 15.54 11.15 -8.82
N PRO A 116 14.93 12.30 -9.14
CA PRO A 116 13.81 12.83 -8.36
C PRO A 116 12.69 11.80 -8.16
N LEU A 117 12.04 11.80 -7.00
CA LEU A 117 11.05 10.77 -6.65
C LEU A 117 9.83 10.78 -7.56
N ARG A 118 9.41 11.96 -8.04
CA ARG A 118 8.35 12.10 -9.05
C ARG A 118 8.55 11.19 -10.27
N ASP A 119 9.81 10.99 -10.71
CA ASP A 119 10.11 10.19 -11.90
C ASP A 119 9.81 8.71 -11.62
N TYR A 120 10.10 8.23 -10.40
CA TYR A 120 9.76 6.87 -9.97
C TYR A 120 8.26 6.68 -9.73
N MET A 121 7.58 7.67 -9.16
CA MET A 121 6.13 7.63 -8.95
C MET A 121 5.37 7.49 -10.28
N GLY A 122 5.85 8.16 -11.34
CA GLY A 122 5.30 7.98 -12.70
C GLY A 122 5.43 6.56 -13.24
N LEU A 123 6.42 5.77 -12.79
CA LEU A 123 6.60 4.37 -13.22
C LEU A 123 5.59 3.43 -12.59
N LEU A 124 5.07 3.78 -11.41
CA LEU A 124 4.09 2.97 -10.68
C LEU A 124 2.67 3.15 -11.21
N ASN A 125 2.37 4.31 -11.80
CA ASN A 125 1.03 4.61 -12.27
C ASN A 125 0.60 3.66 -13.40
N SER A 126 -0.66 3.22 -13.33
CA SER A 126 -1.33 2.42 -14.35
C SER A 126 -2.73 3.00 -14.55
N ASP A 127 -2.92 3.79 -15.60
CA ASP A 127 -4.23 4.42 -15.85
C ASP A 127 -5.32 3.37 -16.14
N ASP A 128 -4.95 2.26 -16.77
CA ASP A 128 -5.85 1.12 -17.07
C ASP A 128 -5.87 0.04 -15.95
N PHE A 129 -5.22 0.32 -14.82
CA PHE A 129 -5.17 -0.58 -13.64
C PHE A 129 -4.67 -2.01 -13.93
N HIS A 130 -3.75 -2.17 -14.88
CA HIS A 130 -3.12 -3.46 -15.21
C HIS A 130 -2.33 -4.07 -14.05
N TRP A 131 -1.91 -3.25 -13.08
CA TRP A 131 -1.31 -3.68 -11.83
C TRP A 131 -1.74 -2.79 -10.66
N ARG A 132 -1.59 -3.31 -9.45
CA ARG A 132 -1.73 -2.58 -8.19
C ARG A 132 -0.38 -2.02 -7.78
N ALA A 133 -0.33 -0.77 -7.32
CA ALA A 133 0.91 -0.15 -6.86
C ALA A 133 1.03 -0.21 -5.32
N ILE A 134 2.20 -0.62 -4.85
CA ILE A 134 2.61 -0.50 -3.45
C ILE A 134 3.85 0.39 -3.40
N LEU A 135 3.81 1.43 -2.57
CA LEU A 135 4.89 2.40 -2.44
C LEU A 135 5.43 2.42 -1.01
N THR A 136 6.75 2.27 -0.87
CA THR A 136 7.48 2.48 0.38
C THR A 136 8.57 3.52 0.16
N ILE A 137 8.50 4.65 0.87
CA ILE A 137 9.41 5.79 0.69
C ILE A 137 9.85 6.40 2.03
N SER A 138 11.09 6.91 2.05
CA SER A 138 11.57 7.79 3.11
C SER A 138 11.32 9.25 2.79
N THR A 139 10.75 10.01 3.73
CA THR A 139 10.62 11.46 3.60
C THR A 139 11.95 12.20 3.59
N ALA A 140 13.05 11.56 4.02
CA ALA A 140 14.40 12.13 3.95
C ALA A 140 14.86 12.42 2.50
N TYR A 141 14.27 11.75 1.51
CA TYR A 141 14.57 11.96 0.08
C TYR A 141 13.44 12.66 -0.67
N CYS A 142 12.38 13.09 0.03
CA CYS A 142 11.22 13.72 -0.58
C CYS A 142 11.32 15.24 -0.53
N THR A 143 11.04 15.89 -1.66
CA THR A 143 10.67 17.31 -1.65
C THR A 143 9.18 17.48 -1.33
N ALA A 144 8.76 18.69 -0.98
CA ALA A 144 7.32 19.01 -0.86
C ALA A 144 6.54 18.65 -2.14
N THR A 145 7.16 18.88 -3.31
CA THR A 145 6.52 18.55 -4.59
C THR A 145 6.30 17.05 -4.75
N ASP A 146 7.29 16.22 -4.37
CA ASP A 146 7.15 14.76 -4.45
C ASP A 146 5.99 14.27 -3.57
N LEU A 147 5.89 14.78 -2.34
CA LEU A 147 4.79 14.44 -1.42
C LEU A 147 3.43 14.84 -2.00
N THR A 148 3.31 16.02 -2.62
CA THR A 148 2.04 16.42 -3.25
C THR A 148 1.64 15.59 -4.47
N THR A 149 2.60 14.90 -5.11
CA THR A 149 2.34 14.08 -6.30
C THR A 149 1.97 12.63 -6.02
N ILE A 150 2.07 12.15 -4.78
CA ILE A 150 1.67 10.78 -4.40
C ILE A 150 0.26 10.40 -4.92
N PRO A 151 -0.76 11.27 -4.86
CA PRO A 151 -2.09 10.97 -5.39
C PRO A 151 -2.14 10.70 -6.89
N ASN A 152 -1.12 11.11 -7.67
CA ASN A 152 -1.09 10.85 -9.11
C ASN A 152 -0.91 9.35 -9.44
N ILE A 153 -0.57 8.51 -8.46
CA ILE A 153 -0.53 7.06 -8.59
C ILE A 153 -1.95 6.52 -8.35
N LYS A 154 -2.79 6.54 -9.39
CA LYS A 154 -4.22 6.21 -9.26
C LYS A 154 -4.45 4.79 -8.78
N ASN A 155 -3.59 3.86 -9.19
CA ASN A 155 -3.64 2.44 -8.82
C ASN A 155 -2.95 2.11 -7.47
N LEU A 156 -2.68 3.11 -6.62
CA LEU A 156 -2.04 2.92 -5.31
C LEU A 156 -2.97 2.22 -4.33
N VAL A 157 -2.54 1.07 -3.81
CA VAL A 157 -3.32 0.26 -2.86
C VAL A 157 -2.75 0.22 -1.45
N ALA A 158 -1.44 0.43 -1.30
CA ALA A 158 -0.78 0.48 -0.01
C ALA A 158 0.40 1.45 -0.04
N LEU A 159 0.54 2.23 1.03
CA LEU A 159 1.54 3.28 1.16
C LEU A 159 2.21 3.19 2.52
N ASP A 160 3.53 3.21 2.53
CA ASP A 160 4.35 3.22 3.72
C ASP A 160 5.35 4.37 3.63
N ILE A 161 5.22 5.30 4.57
CA ILE A 161 6.00 6.53 4.64
C ILE A 161 6.70 6.55 5.98
N TYR A 162 8.03 6.63 5.92
CA TYR A 162 8.85 6.68 7.11
C TYR A 162 9.82 7.86 7.06
N TYR A 163 10.25 8.30 8.23
CA TYR A 163 11.33 9.27 8.37
C TYR A 163 12.48 8.57 9.09
N GLU A 164 13.62 8.45 8.43
CA GLU A 164 14.87 8.07 9.07
C GLU A 164 15.92 9.10 8.66
N PRO A 165 16.55 9.79 9.63
CA PRO A 165 17.61 10.75 9.33
C PRO A 165 18.71 10.08 8.51
N TYR A 166 19.18 10.76 7.46
CA TYR A 166 20.28 10.26 6.66
C TYR A 166 21.55 10.13 7.52
N GLU A 167 22.02 8.90 7.75
CA GLU A 167 23.33 8.67 8.34
C GLU A 167 24.39 8.55 7.23
N PRO A 168 25.32 9.51 7.10
CA PRO A 168 26.27 9.60 5.99
C PRO A 168 27.35 8.50 5.98
N ARG A 169 27.27 7.48 6.84
CA ARG A 169 28.36 6.52 7.06
C ARG A 169 28.46 5.42 5.98
N ILE A 170 27.43 5.20 5.16
CA ILE A 170 27.34 4.01 4.29
C ILE A 170 26.89 4.33 2.83
N ALA A 171 26.49 5.56 2.51
CA ALA A 171 25.85 5.90 1.23
C ALA A 171 26.69 6.90 0.37
N PRO A 172 26.38 7.07 -0.93
CA PRO A 172 27.15 7.92 -1.84
C PRO A 172 27.30 9.36 -1.34
N LEU A 173 28.30 10.10 -1.83
CA LEU A 173 28.57 11.47 -1.41
C LEU A 173 27.40 12.45 -1.69
N ASP A 174 26.54 12.19 -2.69
CA ASP A 174 25.39 13.05 -3.04
C ASP A 174 24.19 12.29 -3.66
N PRO A 175 23.33 11.61 -2.88
CA PRO A 175 22.06 11.09 -3.37
C PRO A 175 21.15 12.19 -3.95
N VAL A 176 20.53 11.92 -5.09
CA VAL A 176 19.59 12.87 -5.72
C VAL A 176 18.37 13.03 -4.82
N GLY A 177 18.05 14.27 -4.45
CA GLY A 177 16.88 14.57 -3.61
C GLY A 177 17.15 14.51 -2.11
N LEU A 178 18.41 14.33 -1.66
CA LEU A 178 18.79 14.75 -0.31
C LEU A 178 18.65 16.27 -0.23
N SER A 179 17.62 16.71 0.46
CA SER A 179 17.41 18.10 0.75
C SER A 179 17.83 18.37 2.19
N ASN A 180 18.62 19.41 2.41
CA ASN A 180 18.77 19.99 3.75
C ASN A 180 17.43 20.59 4.25
N ASP A 181 16.48 20.82 3.32
CA ASP A 181 15.07 21.13 3.60
C ASP A 181 14.20 19.86 3.56
N SER A 182 14.65 18.75 4.16
CA SER A 182 13.77 17.59 4.35
C SER A 182 12.54 18.02 5.15
N LEU A 183 11.42 18.22 4.47
CA LEU A 183 10.19 18.66 5.12
C LEU A 183 9.52 17.44 5.74
N PRO A 184 9.34 17.38 7.07
CA PRO A 184 8.59 16.29 7.68
C PRO A 184 7.18 16.25 7.10
N LEU A 185 6.58 15.05 7.02
CA LEU A 185 5.21 14.94 6.54
C LEU A 185 4.29 15.64 7.53
N GLN A 186 3.56 16.65 7.05
CA GLN A 186 2.58 17.42 7.81
C GLN A 186 1.15 17.06 7.41
N ASP A 187 0.20 17.32 8.30
CA ASP A 187 -1.24 17.08 8.08
C ASP A 187 -1.78 17.74 6.78
N GLY A 188 -1.20 18.88 6.39
CA GLY A 188 -1.58 19.60 5.17
C GLY A 188 -1.36 18.81 3.88
N PHE A 189 -0.28 18.02 3.80
CA PHE A 189 -0.03 17.15 2.64
C PHE A 189 -1.09 16.05 2.55
N VAL A 190 -1.39 15.40 3.68
CA VAL A 190 -2.40 14.34 3.72
C VAL A 190 -3.78 14.90 3.37
N ARG A 191 -4.13 16.09 3.86
CA ARG A 191 -5.36 16.78 3.45
C ARG A 191 -5.40 17.02 1.94
N GLY A 192 -4.32 17.51 1.36
CA GLY A 192 -4.21 17.69 -0.10
C GLY A 192 -4.40 16.38 -0.88
N TRP A 193 -3.93 15.25 -0.33
CA TRP A 193 -4.16 13.93 -0.94
C TRP A 193 -5.62 13.50 -0.91
N ILE A 194 -6.35 13.89 0.12
CA ILE A 194 -7.79 13.61 0.23
C ILE A 194 -8.57 14.48 -0.76
N GLU A 195 -8.23 15.77 -0.83
CA GLU A 195 -8.88 16.74 -1.69
C GLU A 195 -8.76 16.39 -3.18
N SER A 196 -7.68 15.73 -3.59
CA SER A 196 -7.49 15.26 -4.97
C SER A 196 -8.46 14.16 -5.39
N LYS A 197 -8.99 13.37 -4.44
CA LYS A 197 -9.90 12.23 -4.68
C LYS A 197 -9.35 11.12 -5.58
N GLU A 198 -8.04 11.09 -5.81
CA GLU A 198 -7.38 10.08 -6.67
C GLU A 198 -7.03 8.79 -5.91
N LEU A 199 -6.82 8.85 -4.59
CA LEU A 199 -6.42 7.71 -3.75
C LEU A 199 -7.58 6.76 -3.38
N GLN A 200 -8.46 6.44 -4.34
CA GLN A 200 -9.69 5.68 -4.08
C GLN A 200 -9.43 4.22 -3.70
N HIS A 201 -8.32 3.66 -4.17
CA HIS A 201 -7.96 2.26 -3.96
C HIS A 201 -7.03 2.04 -2.75
N LEU A 202 -6.61 3.13 -2.08
CA LEU A 202 -5.69 3.03 -0.94
C LEU A 202 -6.38 2.32 0.23
N ARG A 203 -5.82 1.18 0.65
CA ARG A 203 -6.36 0.30 1.69
C ARG A 203 -5.55 0.33 2.98
N ILE A 204 -4.24 0.48 2.85
CA ILE A 204 -3.30 0.47 3.97
C ILE A 204 -2.41 1.69 3.87
N LEU A 205 -2.29 2.41 4.98
CA LEU A 205 -1.38 3.53 5.13
C LEU A 205 -0.55 3.35 6.40
N ARG A 206 0.76 3.53 6.29
CA ARG A 206 1.66 3.48 7.44
C ARG A 206 2.48 4.75 7.55
N PHE A 207 2.55 5.27 8.77
CA PHE A 207 3.40 6.37 9.17
C PHE A 207 4.40 5.85 10.18
N TYR A 208 5.69 6.00 9.88
CA TYR A 208 6.78 5.69 10.80
C TYR A 208 7.58 6.96 11.07
N ASN A 209 7.81 7.26 12.35
CA ASN A 209 8.63 8.39 12.82
C ASN A 209 8.20 9.75 12.25
N GLN A 210 6.91 9.91 11.95
CA GLN A 210 6.40 11.19 11.45
C GLN A 210 6.01 12.07 12.64
N HIS A 211 6.91 12.95 13.05
CA HIS A 211 6.73 13.81 14.23
C HIS A 211 5.69 14.91 14.03
N GLU A 212 5.46 15.35 12.78
CA GLU A 212 4.55 16.46 12.48
C GLU A 212 3.10 16.02 12.18
N ILE A 213 2.85 14.73 11.97
CA ILE A 213 1.49 14.20 11.76
C ILE A 213 0.74 14.16 13.10
N THR A 214 -0.49 14.67 13.10
CA THR A 214 -1.38 14.68 14.27
C THR A 214 -2.62 13.81 14.06
N VAL A 215 -3.43 13.68 15.10
CA VAL A 215 -4.73 13.00 15.03
C VAL A 215 -5.74 13.67 14.08
N ALA A 216 -5.51 14.93 13.67
CA ALA A 216 -6.33 15.61 12.67
C ALA A 216 -6.23 14.93 11.29
N THR A 217 -5.07 14.38 10.94
CA THR A 217 -4.87 13.59 9.72
C THR A 217 -5.85 12.41 9.64
N LEU A 218 -6.17 11.78 10.78
CA LEU A 218 -7.11 10.66 10.81
C LEU A 218 -8.53 11.06 10.40
N GLU A 219 -8.95 12.29 10.70
CA GLU A 219 -10.27 12.78 10.27
C GLU A 219 -10.36 12.89 8.75
N ALA A 220 -9.32 13.44 8.10
CA ALA A 220 -9.25 13.53 6.65
C ALA A 220 -9.19 12.14 5.99
N LEU A 221 -8.38 11.24 6.52
CA LEU A 221 -8.25 9.86 6.03
C LEU A 221 -9.56 9.07 6.06
N ARG A 222 -10.55 9.50 6.85
CA ARG A 222 -11.88 8.90 6.87
C ARG A 222 -12.59 8.99 5.50
N GLU A 223 -12.26 9.97 4.69
CA GLU A 223 -12.89 10.18 3.38
C GLU A 223 -12.45 9.16 2.32
N LEU A 224 -11.31 8.48 2.51
CA LEU A 224 -10.84 7.47 1.56
C LEU A 224 -11.72 6.21 1.58
N PRO A 225 -12.36 5.85 0.45
CA PRO A 225 -13.43 4.87 0.45
C PRO A 225 -13.00 3.44 0.79
N GLU A 226 -11.76 3.07 0.47
CA GLU A 226 -11.21 1.73 0.70
C GLU A 226 -10.21 1.65 1.86
N LEU A 227 -9.85 2.77 2.50
CA LEU A 227 -8.85 2.75 3.57
C LEU A 227 -9.38 1.99 4.79
N GLN A 228 -8.71 0.89 5.14
CA GLN A 228 -9.12 -0.03 6.20
C GLN A 228 -8.18 0.01 7.41
N LEU A 229 -6.89 0.21 7.17
CA LEU A 229 -5.86 0.16 8.19
C LEU A 229 -4.93 1.38 8.07
N VAL A 230 -4.79 2.10 9.17
CA VAL A 230 -3.70 3.08 9.35
C VAL A 230 -2.83 2.61 10.50
N VAL A 231 -1.52 2.57 10.29
CA VAL A 231 -0.54 2.25 11.34
C VAL A 231 0.28 3.50 11.62
N ALA A 232 0.34 3.93 12.87
CA ALA A 232 1.25 4.96 13.33
C ALA A 232 2.30 4.32 14.25
N TYR A 233 3.57 4.44 13.89
CA TYR A 233 4.71 3.95 14.65
C TYR A 233 5.59 5.14 15.02
N GLU A 234 5.85 5.33 16.32
CA GLU A 234 6.72 6.41 16.81
C GLU A 234 6.35 7.81 16.26
N CYS A 235 5.05 8.04 16.01
CA CYS A 235 4.52 9.34 15.62
C CYS A 235 4.15 10.11 16.89
N GLU A 236 5.10 10.89 17.42
CA GLU A 236 5.06 11.52 18.74
C GLU A 236 3.72 12.19 19.08
N LYS A 237 3.23 13.09 18.23
CA LYS A 237 1.97 13.82 18.47
C LYS A 237 0.75 12.89 18.52
N ILE A 238 0.73 11.80 17.75
CA ILE A 238 -0.34 10.79 17.83
C ILE A 238 -0.20 9.97 19.12
N THR A 239 1.01 9.49 19.42
CA THR A 239 1.28 8.66 20.59
C THR A 239 1.00 9.42 21.88
N GLU A 240 1.33 10.71 21.98
CA GLU A 240 1.05 11.56 23.13
C GLU A 240 -0.45 11.72 23.40
N VAL A 241 -1.25 11.97 22.37
CA VAL A 241 -2.71 12.06 22.52
C VAL A 241 -3.26 10.75 23.06
N ILE A 242 -2.79 9.63 22.52
CA ILE A 242 -3.25 8.30 22.89
C ILE A 242 -2.76 7.87 24.28
N ARG A 243 -1.59 8.35 24.72
CA ARG A 243 -1.08 8.14 26.08
C ARG A 243 -1.94 8.78 27.17
N LYS A 244 -2.69 9.83 26.85
CA LYS A 244 -3.60 10.49 27.80
C LYS A 244 -4.84 9.65 28.12
N TYR A 245 -5.14 8.63 27.32
CA TYR A 245 -6.25 7.72 27.58
C TYR A 245 -5.80 6.61 28.52
N ASN A 246 -6.62 6.35 29.53
CA ASN A 246 -6.53 5.11 30.30
C ASN A 246 -6.96 3.93 29.41
N ARG A 247 -6.39 2.75 29.67
CA ARG A 247 -6.73 1.53 28.93
C ARG A 247 -8.24 1.24 29.08
N PRO A 248 -9.00 1.23 27.97
CA PRO A 248 -10.42 0.89 27.99
C PRO A 248 -10.60 -0.63 28.13
N ALA A 249 -11.79 -1.07 28.57
CA ALA A 249 -12.06 -2.49 28.85
C ALA A 249 -12.01 -3.38 27.59
N ASP A 250 -12.21 -2.81 26.41
CA ASP A 250 -12.15 -3.47 25.10
C ASP A 250 -10.86 -3.16 24.32
N ASP A 251 -9.88 -2.50 24.96
CA ASP A 251 -8.61 -2.07 24.38
C ASP A 251 -8.74 -1.15 23.13
N ILE A 252 -9.93 -0.59 22.88
CA ILE A 252 -10.24 0.25 21.71
C ILE A 252 -10.63 1.67 22.14
N ILE A 253 -9.97 2.67 21.55
CA ILE A 253 -10.33 4.09 21.68
C ILE A 253 -11.03 4.55 20.39
N PRO A 254 -12.29 5.01 20.44
CA PRO A 254 -12.91 5.66 19.30
C PRO A 254 -12.29 7.05 19.09
N MET A 255 -11.75 7.31 17.89
CA MET A 255 -11.06 8.56 17.55
C MET A 255 -11.34 8.96 16.10
N ASN A 256 -12.00 10.11 15.90
CA ASN A 256 -12.22 10.72 14.58
C ASN A 256 -12.86 9.77 13.53
N GLY A 257 -13.64 8.77 13.96
CA GLY A 257 -14.26 7.76 13.08
C GLY A 257 -13.43 6.50 12.86
N TRP A 258 -12.35 6.35 13.63
CA TRP A 258 -11.49 5.18 13.70
C TRP A 258 -11.59 4.51 15.07
N SER A 259 -11.43 3.20 15.10
CA SER A 259 -11.16 2.40 16.28
C SER A 259 -9.64 2.29 16.42
N ALA A 260 -9.06 3.07 17.34
CA ALA A 260 -7.64 3.07 17.65
C ALA A 260 -7.34 2.01 18.71
N CYS A 261 -6.30 1.22 18.50
CA CYS A 261 -5.83 0.23 19.47
C CYS A 261 -4.33 0.37 19.61
N ARG A 262 -3.85 0.53 20.84
CA ARG A 262 -2.42 0.48 21.12
C ARG A 262 -1.96 -0.95 21.16
N LEU A 263 -0.76 -1.18 20.63
CA LEU A 263 -0.22 -2.51 20.52
C LEU A 263 0.02 -3.19 21.87
N ASP A 264 0.43 -2.43 22.89
CA ASP A 264 0.74 -2.97 24.23
C ASP A 264 -0.52 -3.49 24.93
N TRP A 265 -1.64 -2.80 24.77
CA TRP A 265 -2.92 -3.21 25.35
C TRP A 265 -3.40 -4.54 24.75
N PHE A 266 -3.24 -4.71 23.45
CA PHE A 266 -3.65 -5.94 22.78
C PHE A 266 -2.80 -7.14 23.20
N TRP A 267 -1.48 -6.96 23.33
CA TRP A 267 -0.57 -8.04 23.73
C TRP A 267 -0.80 -8.50 25.17
N ASP A 268 -1.10 -7.56 26.07
CA ASP A 268 -1.42 -7.88 27.46
C ASP A 268 -2.74 -8.69 27.59
N THR A 269 -3.76 -8.40 26.75
CA THR A 269 -5.06 -9.10 26.82
C THR A 269 -5.06 -10.46 26.14
N HIS A 270 -4.27 -10.64 25.07
CA HIS A 270 -4.41 -11.77 24.15
C HIS A 270 -3.14 -12.62 23.98
N GLY A 271 -2.07 -12.31 24.72
CA GLY A 271 -0.73 -12.85 24.44
C GLY A 271 -0.15 -12.21 23.18
N MET A 272 0.90 -12.78 22.56
CA MET A 272 1.38 -12.35 21.23
C MET A 272 0.49 -12.96 20.13
N PRO A 273 -0.52 -12.26 19.58
CA PRO A 273 -1.49 -12.90 18.71
C PRO A 273 -0.97 -12.71 17.28
N LYS A 274 -0.87 -13.81 16.54
CA LYS A 274 -0.38 -13.82 15.14
C LYS A 274 -0.97 -12.70 14.29
N THR A 275 -2.25 -12.37 14.50
CA THR A 275 -3.02 -11.37 13.76
C THR A 275 -2.53 -9.93 13.84
N ILE A 276 -1.81 -9.55 14.89
CA ILE A 276 -1.26 -8.20 15.01
C ILE A 276 0.17 -8.12 14.47
N ASP A 277 0.97 -9.18 14.67
CA ASP A 277 2.22 -9.36 13.95
C ASP A 277 1.96 -9.34 12.43
N ASP A 278 0.84 -9.92 12.00
CA ASP A 278 0.37 -9.89 10.61
C ASP A 278 0.15 -8.46 10.09
N ASN A 279 -0.37 -7.54 10.91
CA ASN A 279 -0.55 -6.12 10.52
C ASN A 279 0.75 -5.34 10.42
N LEU A 280 1.85 -5.87 10.95
CA LEU A 280 3.20 -5.29 10.91
C LEU A 280 4.15 -6.05 9.96
N LEU A 281 3.65 -7.08 9.23
CA LEU A 281 4.40 -7.76 8.18
C LEU A 281 4.74 -6.81 7.01
N ALA A 282 5.48 -7.35 6.03
CA ALA A 282 5.73 -6.65 4.78
C ALA A 282 4.41 -6.11 4.18
N LEU A 283 4.44 -4.88 3.68
CA LEU A 283 3.25 -4.14 3.28
C LEU A 283 2.36 -4.92 2.30
N ARG A 284 2.99 -5.64 1.36
CA ARG A 284 2.31 -6.58 0.45
C ARG A 284 1.47 -7.63 1.18
N HIS A 285 2.02 -8.30 2.19
CA HIS A 285 1.30 -9.35 2.91
C HIS A 285 0.09 -8.78 3.66
N VAL A 286 0.25 -7.61 4.28
CA VAL A 286 -0.86 -6.96 4.98
C VAL A 286 -1.95 -6.56 4.00
N TYR A 287 -1.56 -6.09 2.81
CA TYR A 287 -2.48 -5.82 1.72
C TYR A 287 -3.22 -7.08 1.25
N GLU A 288 -2.52 -8.17 0.97
CA GLU A 288 -3.11 -9.45 0.57
C GLU A 288 -4.08 -9.98 1.65
N SER A 289 -3.71 -9.90 2.92
CA SER A 289 -4.58 -10.27 4.04
C SER A 289 -5.82 -9.37 4.14
N SER A 290 -5.73 -8.09 3.77
CA SER A 290 -6.90 -7.19 3.70
C SER A 290 -7.90 -7.56 2.60
N LEU A 291 -7.45 -8.30 1.58
CA LEU A 291 -8.32 -8.82 0.52
C LEU A 291 -9.04 -10.10 1.00
N GLN A 292 -8.36 -10.92 1.80
CA GLN A 292 -8.86 -12.16 2.37
C GLN A 292 -9.61 -11.88 3.68
N ALA A 293 -10.79 -11.26 3.63
CA ALA A 293 -11.70 -11.24 4.77
C ALA A 293 -12.58 -12.51 4.75
N PRO A 294 -12.24 -13.59 5.50
CA PRO A 294 -13.10 -14.77 5.57
C PRO A 294 -14.41 -14.39 6.24
N GLY A 295 -15.51 -14.93 5.69
CA GLY A 295 -16.86 -14.73 6.20
C GLY A 295 -16.97 -15.06 7.69
N LYS A 296 -16.90 -14.03 8.54
CA LYS A 296 -17.60 -13.89 9.82
C LYS A 296 -17.31 -12.48 10.38
N LYS A 297 -18.28 -11.58 10.22
CA LYS A 297 -18.45 -10.32 10.98
C LYS A 297 -17.33 -9.27 10.95
N ARG A 298 -16.50 -9.17 9.90
CA ARG A 298 -15.77 -7.92 9.60
C ARG A 298 -16.30 -7.32 8.30
N SER A 299 -16.89 -6.13 8.40
CA SER A 299 -17.46 -5.35 7.29
C SER A 299 -16.37 -4.72 6.41
N GLY A 300 -15.36 -5.50 6.05
CA GLY A 300 -14.34 -5.08 5.10
C GLY A 300 -15.01 -4.82 3.75
N ARG A 301 -14.92 -3.57 3.26
CA ARG A 301 -15.39 -3.24 1.92
C ARG A 301 -14.59 -4.09 0.91
N PRO A 302 -15.21 -4.74 -0.08
CA PRO A 302 -14.47 -5.47 -1.11
C PRO A 302 -13.61 -4.49 -1.92
N SER A 303 -12.52 -4.98 -2.52
CA SER A 303 -11.68 -4.13 -3.37
C SER A 303 -12.43 -3.85 -4.67
N SER A 304 -12.37 -2.61 -5.14
CA SER A 304 -12.89 -2.26 -6.48
C SER A 304 -11.99 -2.78 -7.61
N LEU A 305 -10.73 -3.11 -7.33
CA LEU A 305 -9.80 -3.64 -8.33
C LEU A 305 -9.96 -5.16 -8.48
N PRO A 306 -9.83 -5.71 -9.70
CA PRO A 306 -9.98 -7.14 -9.97
C PRO A 306 -9.07 -8.01 -9.09
N THR A 307 -9.57 -9.09 -8.50
CA THR A 307 -8.81 -9.94 -7.56
C THR A 307 -7.47 -10.42 -8.15
N HIS A 308 -7.46 -10.75 -9.45
CA HIS A 308 -6.30 -11.28 -10.17
C HIS A 308 -5.37 -10.22 -10.78
N THR A 309 -5.44 -8.97 -10.31
CA THR A 309 -4.49 -7.93 -10.75
C THR A 309 -3.13 -8.14 -10.07
N PRO A 310 -2.02 -8.24 -10.82
CA PRO A 310 -0.68 -8.39 -10.25
C PRO A 310 -0.25 -7.13 -9.47
N ILE A 311 0.76 -7.28 -8.62
CA ILE A 311 1.23 -6.23 -7.70
C ILE A 311 2.62 -5.77 -8.10
N LEU A 312 2.78 -4.47 -8.33
CA LEU A 312 4.06 -3.80 -8.49
C LEU A 312 4.40 -3.05 -7.19
N GLU A 313 5.45 -3.49 -6.50
CA GLU A 313 5.96 -2.85 -5.30
C GLU A 313 7.25 -2.10 -5.60
N PHE A 314 7.34 -0.85 -5.15
CA PHE A 314 8.53 -0.03 -5.25
C PHE A 314 8.97 0.42 -3.86
N LYS A 315 10.21 0.12 -3.52
CA LYS A 315 10.82 0.45 -2.23
C LYS A 315 12.03 1.34 -2.46
N LEU A 316 12.07 2.45 -1.75
CA LEU A 316 13.24 3.30 -1.65
C LEU A 316 13.73 3.37 -0.19
N PRO A 317 14.64 2.46 0.24
CA PRO A 317 15.39 2.64 1.49
C PRO A 317 16.91 2.39 1.39
N THR A 318 17.73 3.30 1.92
CA THR A 318 19.20 3.11 2.08
C THR A 318 19.59 2.62 3.46
N VAL A 319 18.64 2.42 4.37
CA VAL A 319 18.91 1.82 5.66
C VAL A 319 17.92 0.68 5.85
N ASP A 320 18.50 -0.49 6.04
CA ASP A 320 17.86 -1.80 6.07
C ASP A 320 16.70 -1.86 7.07
N HIS A 321 15.48 -1.58 6.59
CA HIS A 321 14.20 -1.90 7.22
C HIS A 321 13.70 -3.28 6.78
N SER A 322 14.60 -4.26 6.60
CA SER A 322 14.15 -5.64 6.43
C SER A 322 13.18 -6.00 7.56
N ARG A 323 12.21 -6.84 7.21
CA ARG A 323 11.16 -7.46 8.05
C ARG A 323 11.59 -7.74 9.50
N THR A 324 12.85 -8.09 9.69
CA THR A 324 13.48 -8.38 10.98
C THR A 324 13.60 -7.14 11.86
N LYS A 325 14.06 -5.98 11.37
CA LYS A 325 14.27 -4.80 12.22
C LYS A 325 12.98 -4.09 12.62
N VAL A 326 11.97 -4.01 11.76
CA VAL A 326 10.68 -3.37 12.15
C VAL A 326 9.94 -4.21 13.18
N VAL A 327 9.89 -5.54 13.01
CA VAL A 327 9.29 -6.47 13.99
C VAL A 327 10.12 -6.57 15.27
N ILE A 328 11.44 -6.42 15.19
CA ILE A 328 12.30 -6.36 16.39
C ILE A 328 12.12 -5.01 17.09
N ARG A 329 12.20 -3.88 16.39
CA ARG A 329 11.99 -2.53 16.94
C ARG A 329 10.58 -2.39 17.52
N SER A 330 9.57 -3.03 16.92
CA SER A 330 8.21 -3.00 17.47
C SER A 330 8.09 -3.69 18.82
N ARG A 331 8.94 -4.68 19.12
CA ARG A 331 9.01 -5.32 20.45
C ARG A 331 9.62 -4.43 21.53
N TYR A 332 10.43 -3.44 21.15
CA TYR A 332 11.05 -2.50 22.10
C TYR A 332 10.24 -1.21 22.28
N SER A 333 9.43 -0.83 21.29
CA SER A 333 8.65 0.42 21.27
C SER A 333 7.14 0.17 21.15
N ILE A 334 6.64 -0.92 21.71
CA ILE A 334 5.24 -1.37 21.58
C ILE A 334 4.24 -0.26 21.94
N LYS A 335 4.57 0.54 22.95
CA LYS A 335 3.73 1.65 23.45
C LYS A 335 3.62 2.82 22.47
N SER A 336 4.46 2.87 21.45
CA SER A 336 4.45 3.91 20.42
C SER A 336 3.70 3.49 19.15
N ILE A 337 3.19 2.25 19.12
CA ILE A 337 2.49 1.70 17.96
C ILE A 337 1.00 1.74 18.18
N VAL A 338 0.31 2.36 17.24
CA VAL A 338 -1.14 2.49 17.23
C VAL A 338 -1.69 2.01 15.91
N LEU A 339 -2.66 1.10 15.99
CA LEU A 339 -3.43 0.61 14.87
C LEU A 339 -4.77 1.32 14.83
N PHE A 340 -5.13 1.89 13.69
CA PHE A 340 -6.44 2.47 13.46
C PHE A 340 -7.19 1.62 12.44
N THR A 341 -8.34 1.11 12.84
CA THR A 341 -9.26 0.37 11.97
C THR A 341 -10.58 1.11 11.85
N ARG A 342 -11.35 0.88 10.80
CA ARG A 342 -12.64 1.57 10.61
C ARG A 342 -13.61 1.22 11.74
N ASP A 343 -14.23 2.25 12.31
CA ASP A 343 -15.25 2.08 13.35
C ASP A 343 -16.47 1.33 12.79
N THR A 344 -16.73 0.15 13.36
CA THR A 344 -17.83 -0.73 12.93
C THR A 344 -19.20 -0.24 13.40
N ALA A 345 -19.27 0.65 14.40
CA ALA A 345 -20.51 1.08 15.02
C ALA A 345 -21.31 2.08 14.16
N LYS A 346 -20.63 3.00 13.45
CA LYS A 346 -21.29 3.99 12.59
C LYS A 346 -21.75 3.44 11.23
N GLN A 347 -21.19 2.32 10.76
CA GLN A 347 -21.62 1.69 9.50
C GLN A 347 -23.05 1.12 9.57
N LYS A 348 -23.55 0.75 10.75
CA LYS A 348 -24.94 0.29 10.91
C LYS A 348 -25.95 1.43 10.76
N ARG A 349 -25.68 2.59 11.35
CA ARG A 349 -26.62 3.74 11.36
C ARG A 349 -26.82 4.37 9.98
N GLY A 350 -25.79 4.37 9.12
CA GLY A 350 -25.93 4.86 7.73
C GLY A 350 -26.76 3.94 6.82
N ARG A 351 -26.84 2.64 7.15
CA ARG A 351 -27.56 1.64 6.35
C ARG A 351 -29.04 1.55 6.73
N GLU A 352 -29.38 1.83 7.99
CA GLU A 352 -30.77 2.03 8.40
C GLU A 352 -31.34 3.31 7.80
N LYS A 353 -30.61 4.43 7.85
CA LYS A 353 -31.11 5.71 7.32
C LYS A 353 -31.32 5.72 5.79
N ARG A 354 -30.60 4.89 5.02
CA ARG A 354 -30.81 4.70 3.57
C ARG A 354 -31.85 3.64 3.21
N ARG A 355 -32.36 2.87 4.18
CA ARG A 355 -33.43 1.88 3.96
C ARG A 355 -34.82 2.37 4.38
N THR A 356 -34.96 3.59 4.91
CA THR A 356 -36.25 4.13 5.37
C THR A 356 -36.74 5.37 4.61
N GLU A 357 -36.16 5.72 3.47
CA GLU A 357 -36.66 6.82 2.62
C GLU A 357 -36.96 6.30 1.21
N ALA A 358 -38.08 5.58 1.06
CA ALA A 358 -38.79 5.38 -0.20
C ALA A 358 -40.25 4.93 0.02
N SER A 359 -41.07 5.84 0.55
CA SER A 359 -42.54 5.97 0.36
C SER A 359 -42.86 7.29 1.10
N GLU A 360 -43.55 8.30 0.60
CA GLU A 360 -44.82 8.26 -0.11
C GLU A 360 -45.14 9.69 -0.62
N LYS A 361 -45.87 9.78 -1.73
CA LYS A 361 -46.50 11.02 -2.21
C LYS A 361 -47.79 11.30 -1.41
N GLY A 362 -47.98 12.57 -1.03
CA GLY A 362 -49.27 13.21 -0.71
C GLY A 362 -49.87 12.83 0.66
N ASP A 363 -50.71 13.61 1.33
CA ASP A 363 -51.25 14.95 1.15
C ASP A 363 -51.70 15.44 2.56
N ARG A 364 -51.82 16.76 2.70
CA ARG A 364 -52.24 17.62 3.83
C ARG A 364 -52.94 16.98 5.06
N SER A 365 -52.58 17.44 6.27
CA SER A 365 -53.34 18.51 6.95
C SER A 365 -52.74 18.94 8.30
N SER A 366 -52.79 20.25 8.53
CA SER A 366 -52.50 20.94 9.79
C SER A 366 -53.53 20.62 10.88
N LYS A 367 -53.10 20.42 12.14
CA LYS A 367 -53.78 20.94 13.35
C LYS A 367 -53.04 20.59 14.67
N ARG A 368 -52.65 21.67 15.36
CA ARG A 368 -52.65 21.95 16.82
C ARG A 368 -52.17 20.90 17.84
N ALA A 369 -51.24 21.36 18.67
CA ALA A 369 -50.95 20.83 19.99
C ALA A 369 -52.16 20.92 20.93
N VAL A 370 -52.47 19.81 21.61
CA VAL A 370 -53.42 19.73 22.74
C VAL A 370 -52.87 18.72 23.75
N MET A 371 -52.57 19.19 24.97
CA MET A 371 -52.38 18.35 26.16
C MET A 371 -53.70 17.67 26.52
N ARG A 372 -53.60 16.43 27.00
CA ARG A 372 -54.49 15.67 27.94
C ARG A 372 -54.25 14.18 27.65
N ASP A 373 -54.17 13.24 28.57
CA ASP A 373 -54.18 13.18 30.03
C ASP A 373 -53.47 11.86 30.39
N ARG A 374 -52.76 11.84 31.52
CA ARG A 374 -52.19 10.62 32.10
C ARG A 374 -53.32 9.74 32.62
N LYS A 375 -53.36 8.47 32.21
CA LYS A 375 -54.12 7.42 32.92
C LYS A 375 -53.18 6.63 33.84
N PRO A 376 -53.64 6.20 35.02
CA PRO A 376 -52.80 5.69 36.08
C PRO A 376 -52.42 4.22 35.83
N MET A 377 -51.17 3.91 36.19
CA MET A 377 -50.57 2.58 36.16
C MET A 377 -51.18 1.73 37.29
N ASP A 378 -51.57 0.50 36.96
CA ASP A 378 -52.14 -0.48 37.89
C ASP A 378 -51.03 -1.07 38.76
N ILE A 379 -51.09 -0.82 40.07
CA ILE A 379 -50.07 -1.21 41.07
C ILE A 379 -50.09 -2.74 41.32
N SER A 380 -51.09 -3.43 40.78
CA SER A 380 -51.29 -4.87 40.92
C SER A 380 -50.28 -5.71 40.12
N GLU A 381 -49.69 -5.16 39.05
CA GLU A 381 -48.69 -5.87 38.22
C GLU A 381 -47.26 -5.72 38.74
N THR A 382 -46.98 -4.72 39.60
CA THR A 382 -45.61 -4.41 40.05
C THR A 382 -45.17 -5.22 41.28
N LEU A 383 -46.09 -5.91 41.97
CA LEU A 383 -45.80 -6.67 43.18
C LEU A 383 -45.60 -8.18 42.96
N ASN A 384 -45.83 -8.71 41.75
CA ASN A 384 -45.60 -10.12 41.42
C ASN A 384 -44.18 -10.44 40.93
N GLN A 385 -43.22 -9.51 41.07
CA GLN A 385 -41.81 -9.74 40.72
C GLN A 385 -40.86 -9.81 41.93
N PHE A 386 -41.40 -9.79 43.16
CA PHE A 386 -40.59 -9.82 44.38
C PHE A 386 -40.86 -11.03 45.30
N PHE A 387 -41.52 -12.08 44.81
CA PHE A 387 -41.61 -13.38 45.49
C PHE A 387 -41.19 -14.53 44.57
#